data_AF-A0A660MIS9-F1
#
_entry.id   AF-A0A660MIS9-F1
#
_cell.length_a   1.000
_cell.length_b   1.000
_cell.length_c   1.000
_cell.angle_alpha   90.00
_cell.angle_beta   90.00
_cell.angle_gamma   90.00
#
_symmetry.space_group_name_H-M   'P 1'
#
loop_
_entity.id
_entity.type
_entity.pdbx_description
1 polymer ?
#
loop_
_entity_poly.entity_id
_entity_poly.type
_entity_poly.pdbx_seq_one_letter_code
_entity_poly.pdbx_strand_id
1 'polypeptide(L)'
;MPSRKTLTIVGIVAAVAIALWLVYAFMAATREQYLLRQFDLDPAEYTLKPPPKRHVVKRELVRIPILTADGGESGKGPALDDYPVASAGSSWSDALGAEAPPAGLYSVYYLTSGDPQDITIGIPQDADALERSQGRGKSHTPDEARPPLADFAELWRDEPNRLVAIEKVPAIDLHFSYNALHGIPSQDFAACWIGTLTIREAATYEFTPDLSWASARILLNRHRLFEGSNQKETVPVWLEPGEYALEVEYLNNWHTTNFAVHIKKATP
;
A
#
# COMPACT_ATOMS: atom_id res chain seq x y z
N MET A 1 41.15 12.87 -13.82
CA MET A 1 40.27 13.48 -14.85
C MET A 1 39.59 12.34 -15.61
N PRO A 2 38.26 12.20 -15.53
CA PRO A 2 37.56 11.16 -16.28
C PRO A 2 37.77 11.38 -17.78
N SER A 3 38.08 10.29 -18.49
CA SER A 3 38.30 10.26 -19.92
C SER A 3 37.09 10.83 -20.66
N ARG A 4 37.34 11.56 -21.75
CA ARG A 4 36.32 12.17 -22.62
C ARG A 4 35.26 11.15 -23.08
N LYS A 5 35.60 9.85 -23.13
CA LYS A 5 34.70 8.75 -23.48
C LYS A 5 33.70 8.40 -22.36
N THR A 6 34.10 8.50 -21.10
CA THR A 6 33.25 8.20 -19.94
C THR A 6 32.19 9.29 -19.72
N LEU A 7 32.52 10.56 -20.01
CA LEU A 7 31.56 11.67 -19.95
C LEU A 7 30.46 11.53 -21.01
N THR A 8 30.79 11.06 -22.22
CA THR A 8 29.83 10.87 -23.31
C THR A 8 28.83 9.74 -23.01
N ILE A 9 29.29 8.64 -22.42
CA ILE A 9 28.41 7.50 -22.09
C ILE A 9 27.42 7.87 -20.98
N VAL A 10 27.87 8.59 -19.95
CA VAL A 10 26.98 9.06 -18.86
C VAL A 10 25.94 10.06 -19.38
N GLY A 11 26.33 10.96 -20.29
CA GLY A 11 25.39 11.88 -20.93
C GLY A 11 24.31 11.18 -21.77
N ILE A 12 24.67 10.10 -22.48
CA ILE A 12 23.72 9.31 -23.28
C ILE A 12 22.74 8.55 -22.37
N VAL A 13 23.21 7.93 -21.29
CA VAL A 13 22.34 7.19 -20.36
C VAL A 13 21.35 8.13 -19.67
N ALA A 14 21.79 9.32 -19.23
CA ALA A 14 20.90 10.31 -18.65
C ALA A 14 19.85 10.82 -19.66
N ALA A 15 20.25 11.06 -20.91
CA ALA A 15 19.34 11.48 -21.97
C ALA A 15 18.29 10.40 -22.29
N VAL A 16 18.69 9.13 -22.32
CA VAL A 16 17.77 7.99 -22.54
C VAL A 16 16.80 7.83 -21.36
N ALA A 17 17.26 7.95 -20.11
CA ALA A 17 16.39 7.89 -18.94
C ALA A 17 15.36 9.02 -18.92
N ILE A 18 15.78 10.26 -19.26
CA ILE A 18 14.87 11.41 -19.39
C ILE A 18 13.89 11.18 -20.54
N ALA A 19 14.35 10.68 -21.69
CA ALA A 19 13.47 10.38 -22.82
C ALA A 19 12.45 9.28 -22.47
N LEU A 20 12.86 8.21 -21.79
CA LEU A 20 11.97 7.15 -21.31
C LEU A 20 10.98 7.66 -20.27
N TRP A 21 11.41 8.53 -19.35
CA TRP A 21 10.51 9.17 -18.38
C TRP A 21 9.50 10.11 -19.05
N LEU A 22 9.92 10.91 -20.03
CA LEU A 22 9.02 11.76 -20.80
C LEU A 22 8.04 10.95 -21.67
N VAL A 23 8.49 9.86 -22.27
CA VAL A 23 7.62 8.93 -23.02
C VAL A 23 6.65 8.23 -22.08
N TYR A 24 7.08 7.78 -20.90
CA TYR A 24 6.21 7.20 -19.89
C TYR A 24 5.17 8.21 -19.39
N ALA A 25 5.59 9.43 -19.04
CA ALA A 25 4.69 10.51 -18.61
C ALA A 25 3.69 10.90 -19.70
N PHE A 26 4.15 10.97 -20.95
CA PHE A 26 3.29 11.22 -22.10
C PHE A 26 2.31 10.07 -22.33
N MET A 27 2.76 8.82 -22.28
CA MET A 27 1.89 7.64 -22.45
C MET A 27 0.89 7.51 -21.31
N ALA A 28 1.28 7.83 -20.07
CA ALA A 28 0.38 7.87 -18.91
C ALA A 28 -0.70 8.95 -19.10
N ALA A 29 -0.31 10.18 -19.45
CA ALA A 29 -1.25 11.27 -19.71
C ALA A 29 -2.15 11.02 -20.93
N THR A 30 -1.61 10.40 -21.99
CA THR A 30 -2.36 10.06 -23.21
C THR A 30 -3.30 8.89 -22.96
N ARG A 31 -2.90 7.90 -22.13
CA ARG A 31 -3.76 6.81 -21.67
C ARG A 31 -4.89 7.34 -20.80
N GLU A 32 -4.61 8.25 -19.88
CA GLU A 32 -5.64 8.92 -19.07
C GLU A 32 -6.62 9.70 -19.96
N GLN A 33 -6.13 10.50 -20.92
CA GLN A 33 -7.01 11.22 -21.85
C GLN A 33 -7.80 10.29 -22.79
N TYR A 34 -7.21 9.18 -23.23
CA TYR A 34 -7.88 8.15 -24.02
C TYR A 34 -8.98 7.46 -23.21
N LEU A 35 -8.72 7.13 -21.95
CA LEU A 35 -9.69 6.58 -21.00
C LEU A 35 -10.74 7.61 -20.58
N LEU A 36 -10.51 8.91 -20.64
CA LEU A 36 -11.56 9.91 -20.38
C LEU A 36 -12.47 10.08 -21.60
N ARG A 37 -11.89 10.11 -22.81
CA ARG A 37 -12.65 10.23 -24.06
C ARG A 37 -13.42 8.97 -24.45
N GLN A 38 -12.93 7.79 -24.10
CA GLN A 38 -13.64 6.53 -24.32
C GLN A 38 -14.95 6.46 -23.52
N PHE A 39 -15.08 7.28 -22.47
CA PHE A 39 -16.21 7.31 -21.56
C PHE A 39 -16.97 8.66 -21.59
N ASP A 40 -16.77 9.44 -22.65
CA ASP A 40 -17.46 10.72 -22.92
C ASP A 40 -17.31 11.79 -21.82
N LEU A 41 -16.20 11.74 -21.06
CA LEU A 41 -15.84 12.72 -20.03
C LEU A 41 -14.92 13.80 -20.62
N ASP A 42 -15.21 15.08 -20.37
CA ASP A 42 -14.41 16.20 -20.87
C ASP A 42 -13.05 16.26 -20.15
N PRO A 43 -11.91 16.02 -20.85
CA PRO A 43 -10.60 16.08 -20.23
C PRO A 43 -10.26 17.46 -19.64
N ALA A 44 -10.92 18.54 -20.10
CA ALA A 44 -10.69 19.90 -19.61
C ALA A 44 -11.23 20.15 -18.19
N GLU A 45 -12.24 19.41 -17.74
CA GLU A 45 -12.72 19.46 -16.34
C GLU A 45 -11.79 18.73 -15.37
N TYR A 46 -11.06 17.72 -15.86
CA TYR A 46 -10.24 16.83 -15.04
C TYR A 46 -8.73 17.04 -15.19
N THR A 47 -8.28 17.99 -16.03
CA THR A 47 -6.90 18.49 -15.94
C THR A 47 -6.72 19.23 -14.61
N LEU A 48 -6.02 18.60 -13.67
CA LEU A 48 -5.60 19.18 -12.40
C LEU A 48 -4.86 20.50 -12.65
N LYS A 49 -5.55 21.64 -12.57
CA LYS A 49 -4.90 22.86 -12.09
C LYS A 49 -4.46 22.55 -10.66
N PRO A 50 -3.16 22.66 -10.33
CA PRO A 50 -2.73 22.44 -8.96
C PRO A 50 -3.54 23.38 -8.06
N PRO A 51 -4.17 22.87 -6.98
CA PRO A 51 -4.96 23.72 -6.11
C PRO A 51 -4.07 24.85 -5.57
N PRO A 52 -4.62 26.07 -5.38
CA PRO A 52 -3.85 27.17 -4.82
C PRO A 52 -3.26 26.73 -3.49
N LYS A 53 -1.95 26.98 -3.29
CA LYS A 53 -1.20 26.64 -2.08
C LYS A 53 -1.96 27.15 -0.86
N ARG A 54 -2.76 26.28 -0.23
CA ARG A 54 -3.50 26.59 0.98
C ARG A 54 -2.80 25.91 2.15
N HIS A 55 -2.64 26.72 3.19
CA HIS A 55 -1.76 26.53 4.34
C HIS A 55 -1.64 25.08 4.81
N VAL A 56 -0.40 24.59 4.79
CA VAL A 56 0.01 23.43 5.57
C VAL A 56 -0.24 23.77 7.03
N VAL A 57 -1.40 23.39 7.56
CA VAL A 57 -1.56 23.25 9.00
C VAL A 57 -0.59 22.15 9.38
N LYS A 58 0.42 22.51 10.16
CA LYS A 58 1.36 21.59 10.81
C LYS A 58 0.50 20.63 11.65
N ARG A 59 0.06 19.53 11.04
CA ARG A 59 -0.41 18.38 11.80
C ARG A 59 0.78 17.93 12.61
N GLU A 60 0.63 17.90 13.93
CA GLU A 60 1.52 17.14 14.79
C GLU A 60 1.53 15.73 14.23
N LEU A 61 2.58 15.41 13.46
CA LEU A 61 2.95 14.04 13.22
C LEU A 61 3.02 13.41 14.60
N VAL A 62 2.14 12.45 14.87
CA VAL A 62 2.53 11.35 15.74
C VAL A 62 3.60 10.61 14.94
N ARG A 63 4.82 11.17 14.93
CA ARG A 63 6.01 10.35 14.80
C ARG A 63 5.83 9.38 15.93
N ILE A 64 5.53 8.13 15.61
CA ILE A 64 5.89 7.05 16.53
C ILE A 64 7.36 7.37 16.83
N PRO A 65 7.71 7.71 18.09
CA PRO A 65 9.09 7.95 18.41
C PRO A 65 9.79 6.62 18.14
N ILE A 66 10.38 6.49 16.95
CA ILE A 66 11.58 5.69 16.81
C ILE A 66 12.49 6.36 17.81
N LEU A 67 12.56 5.74 19.01
CA LEU A 67 13.55 6.04 20.00
C LEU A 67 14.82 6.28 19.22
N THR A 68 15.38 7.48 19.38
CA THR A 68 16.77 7.76 19.05
C THR A 68 17.56 6.54 19.50
N ALA A 69 17.91 5.67 18.56
CA ALA A 69 18.63 4.44 18.82
C ALA A 69 20.08 4.86 19.07
N ASP A 70 20.32 5.44 20.24
CA ASP A 70 21.63 5.85 20.73
C ASP A 70 22.40 4.63 21.27
N GLY A 71 22.21 3.46 20.68
CA GLY A 71 22.70 2.18 21.22
C GLY A 71 22.85 1.03 20.23
N GLY A 72 22.74 1.25 18.92
CA GLY A 72 23.06 0.23 17.92
C GLY A 72 24.55 0.25 17.55
N GLU A 73 25.20 -0.92 17.44
CA GLU A 73 26.50 -1.03 16.76
C GLU A 73 26.42 -0.30 15.41
N SER A 74 27.37 0.59 15.15
CA SER A 74 27.38 1.41 13.93
C SER A 74 27.23 0.52 12.68
N GLY A 75 26.08 0.62 11.99
CA GLY A 75 25.75 -0.16 10.79
C GLY A 75 24.61 -1.17 10.96
N LYS A 76 24.16 -1.45 12.19
CA LYS A 76 23.00 -2.31 12.49
C LYS A 76 21.73 -1.46 12.62
N GLY A 77 20.69 -1.74 11.83
CA GLY A 77 19.37 -1.11 12.04
C GLY A 77 18.74 -1.54 13.38
N PRO A 78 17.62 -0.93 13.81
CA PRO A 78 16.87 -1.35 14.99
C PRO A 78 16.57 -2.86 14.95
N ALA A 79 16.71 -3.54 16.09
CA ALA A 79 16.30 -4.94 16.20
C ALA A 79 14.77 -5.06 16.14
N LEU A 80 14.25 -6.24 15.80
CA LEU A 80 12.80 -6.46 15.75
C LEU A 80 12.11 -6.13 17.08
N ASP A 81 12.74 -6.46 18.21
CA ASP A 81 12.21 -6.23 19.56
C ASP A 81 12.16 -4.73 19.95
N ASP A 82 12.81 -3.85 19.19
CA ASP A 82 12.73 -2.39 19.38
C ASP A 82 11.40 -1.81 18.86
N TYR A 83 10.64 -2.59 18.08
CA TYR A 83 9.35 -2.18 17.53
C TYR A 83 8.20 -2.50 18.48
N PRO A 84 7.17 -1.64 18.54
CA PRO A 84 6.00 -1.89 19.39
C PRO A 84 5.24 -3.14 18.92
N VAL A 85 4.92 -4.03 19.87
CA VAL A 85 4.11 -5.22 19.60
C VAL A 85 2.63 -4.84 19.52
N ALA A 86 1.94 -5.31 18.49
CA ALA A 86 0.49 -5.17 18.38
C ALA A 86 -0.22 -6.01 19.46
N SER A 87 -1.21 -5.40 20.11
CA SER A 87 -2.04 -6.06 21.13
C SER A 87 -2.64 -7.37 20.62
N ALA A 88 -2.83 -8.34 21.52
CA ALA A 88 -3.50 -9.60 21.18
C ALA A 88 -4.90 -9.32 20.61
N GLY A 89 -5.25 -9.95 19.47
CA GLY A 89 -6.55 -9.77 18.82
C GLY A 89 -6.73 -8.46 18.04
N SER A 90 -5.73 -7.57 18.02
CA SER A 90 -5.81 -6.30 17.29
C SER A 90 -5.31 -6.38 15.85
N SER A 91 -4.78 -7.52 15.41
CA SER A 91 -4.39 -7.75 14.00
C SER A 91 -5.56 -8.29 13.20
N TRP A 92 -5.58 -8.00 11.89
CA TRP A 92 -6.64 -8.48 11.02
C TRP A 92 -6.55 -9.98 10.82
N SER A 93 -5.34 -10.54 10.78
CA SER A 93 -5.12 -11.99 10.73
C SER A 93 -5.75 -12.71 11.92
N ASP A 94 -5.63 -12.18 13.15
CA ASP A 94 -6.28 -12.73 14.35
C ASP A 94 -7.81 -12.65 14.27
N ALA A 95 -8.34 -11.58 13.67
CA ALA A 95 -9.78 -11.39 13.49
C ALA A 95 -10.38 -12.37 12.49
N LEU A 96 -9.66 -12.61 11.40
CA LEU A 96 -10.08 -13.47 10.29
C LEU A 96 -9.81 -14.95 10.54
N GLY A 97 -9.05 -15.29 11.59
CA GLY A 97 -8.52 -16.65 11.77
C GLY A 97 -7.61 -17.04 10.60
N ALA A 98 -6.79 -16.09 10.14
CA ALA A 98 -6.01 -16.24 8.92
C ALA A 98 -4.85 -17.21 9.09
N GLU A 99 -4.57 -17.98 8.04
CA GLU A 99 -3.50 -18.99 8.04
C GLU A 99 -2.46 -18.68 6.97
N ALA A 100 -1.19 -18.70 7.36
CA ALA A 100 -0.07 -18.57 6.44
C ALA A 100 -0.04 -19.80 5.49
N PRO A 101 0.13 -19.58 4.17
CA PRO A 101 0.30 -20.68 3.23
C PRO A 101 1.72 -21.27 3.34
N PRO A 102 2.07 -22.30 2.53
CA PRO A 102 3.45 -22.75 2.40
C PRO A 102 4.43 -21.60 2.08
N ALA A 103 5.69 -21.78 2.49
CA ALA A 103 6.73 -20.77 2.32
C ALA A 103 6.86 -20.28 0.86
N GLY A 104 7.04 -18.97 0.69
CA GLY A 104 7.16 -18.32 -0.62
C GLY A 104 5.84 -17.84 -1.24
N LEU A 105 4.72 -18.01 -0.54
CA LEU A 105 3.41 -17.44 -0.90
C LEU A 105 2.84 -16.63 0.27
N TYR A 106 1.81 -15.85 -0.04
CA TYR A 106 0.96 -15.16 0.91
C TYR A 106 -0.49 -15.59 0.71
N SER A 107 -1.20 -15.87 1.80
CA SER A 107 -2.65 -15.94 1.78
C SER A 107 -3.14 -14.49 1.85
N VAL A 108 -3.96 -14.07 0.89
CA VAL A 108 -4.59 -12.75 0.89
C VAL A 108 -6.09 -12.91 1.12
N TYR A 109 -6.61 -12.11 2.04
CA TYR A 109 -8.01 -12.04 2.40
C TYR A 109 -8.55 -10.70 1.91
N TYR A 110 -9.41 -10.73 0.90
CA TYR A 110 -10.01 -9.53 0.31
C TYR A 110 -11.30 -9.18 1.03
N LEU A 111 -11.41 -7.92 1.45
CA LEU A 111 -12.42 -7.43 2.38
C LEU A 111 -13.09 -6.17 1.82
N THR A 112 -14.33 -5.91 2.24
CA THR A 112 -14.99 -4.62 2.01
C THR A 112 -15.25 -3.89 3.32
N SER A 113 -14.72 -2.67 3.43
CA SER A 113 -15.02 -1.73 4.51
C SER A 113 -16.35 -0.99 4.31
N GLY A 114 -16.90 -1.02 3.10
CA GLY A 114 -18.22 -0.48 2.74
C GLY A 114 -19.36 -1.45 2.99
N ASP A 115 -20.55 -1.21 2.45
CA ASP A 115 -21.67 -2.14 2.58
C ASP A 115 -21.41 -3.41 1.73
N PRO A 116 -21.44 -4.63 2.29
CA PRO A 116 -21.32 -5.86 1.50
C PRO A 116 -22.35 -6.00 0.37
N GLN A 117 -23.49 -5.33 0.45
CA GLN A 117 -24.49 -5.30 -0.62
C GLN A 117 -24.04 -4.52 -1.86
N ASP A 118 -22.99 -3.69 -1.75
CA ASP A 118 -22.44 -2.91 -2.87
C ASP A 118 -21.41 -3.69 -3.70
N ILE A 119 -21.12 -4.95 -3.36
CA ILE A 119 -20.23 -5.81 -4.14
C ILE A 119 -20.94 -6.20 -5.45
N THR A 120 -20.43 -5.74 -6.58
CA THR A 120 -21.02 -6.01 -7.90
C THR A 120 -20.23 -7.07 -8.66
N ILE A 121 -20.59 -8.34 -8.49
CA ILE A 121 -19.96 -9.46 -9.23
C ILE A 121 -20.65 -9.62 -10.59
N GLY A 122 -19.90 -9.45 -11.69
CA GLY A 122 -20.39 -9.79 -13.04
C GLY A 122 -21.40 -8.82 -13.67
N ILE A 123 -21.60 -7.63 -13.10
CA ILE A 123 -22.40 -6.58 -13.75
C ILE A 123 -21.49 -5.84 -14.77
N PRO A 124 -21.90 -5.72 -16.05
CA PRO A 124 -21.20 -4.88 -17.01
C PRO A 124 -21.08 -3.46 -16.41
N GLN A 125 -19.88 -2.88 -16.45
CA GLN A 125 -19.65 -1.51 -16.01
C GLN A 125 -20.43 -0.55 -16.92
N ASP A 126 -21.70 -0.33 -16.65
CA ASP A 126 -22.43 0.80 -17.19
C ASP A 126 -22.07 2.06 -16.39
N ALA A 127 -22.25 3.22 -17.02
CA ALA A 127 -21.95 4.51 -16.41
C ALA A 127 -22.67 4.68 -15.06
N ASP A 128 -23.87 4.09 -14.92
CA ASP A 128 -24.65 4.11 -13.69
C ASP A 128 -24.02 3.28 -12.56
N ALA A 129 -23.45 2.09 -12.82
CA ALA A 129 -22.74 1.30 -11.82
C ALA A 129 -21.46 2.02 -11.35
N LEU A 130 -20.78 2.70 -12.27
CA LEU A 130 -19.64 3.56 -11.96
C LEU A 130 -20.07 4.76 -11.12
N GLU A 131 -21.15 5.46 -11.49
CA GLU A 131 -21.71 6.58 -10.75
C GLU A 131 -22.22 6.16 -9.36
N ARG A 132 -22.82 4.96 -9.23
CA ARG A 132 -23.18 4.37 -7.92
C ARG A 132 -21.95 4.04 -7.08
N SER A 133 -20.87 3.52 -7.69
CA SER A 133 -19.60 3.28 -6.98
C SER A 133 -18.91 4.59 -6.58
N GLN A 134 -19.07 5.66 -7.36
CA GLN A 134 -18.51 6.99 -7.09
C GLN A 134 -19.35 7.79 -6.08
N GLY A 135 -20.67 7.57 -6.04
CA GLY A 135 -21.62 8.35 -5.23
C GLY A 135 -21.96 7.76 -3.87
N ARG A 136 -21.65 6.48 -3.60
CA ARG A 136 -22.04 5.80 -2.36
C ARG A 136 -20.91 5.70 -1.32
N GLY A 137 -19.65 5.72 -1.74
CA GLY A 137 -18.53 5.87 -0.81
C GLY A 137 -18.38 7.33 -0.42
N LYS A 138 -18.45 7.66 0.88
CA LYS A 138 -17.87 8.93 1.34
C LYS A 138 -16.41 8.91 0.93
N SER A 139 -16.03 9.71 -0.07
CA SER A 139 -14.63 10.08 -0.24
C SER A 139 -14.25 10.76 1.06
N HIS A 140 -13.61 10.01 1.95
CA HIS A 140 -13.11 10.58 3.19
C HIS A 140 -12.03 11.54 2.72
N THR A 141 -12.36 12.83 2.80
CA THR A 141 -11.37 13.86 2.56
C THR A 141 -10.19 13.57 3.49
N PRO A 142 -8.94 13.88 3.11
CA PRO A 142 -7.79 13.67 3.98
C PRO A 142 -7.88 14.39 5.35
N ASP A 143 -8.93 15.19 5.59
CA ASP A 143 -9.30 15.86 6.83
C ASP A 143 -10.24 15.08 7.78
N GLU A 144 -10.92 14.02 7.33
CA GLU A 144 -11.66 13.16 8.26
C GLU A 144 -10.69 12.20 8.96
N ALA A 145 -10.63 12.28 10.29
CA ALA A 145 -9.85 11.36 11.12
C ALA A 145 -10.44 9.95 10.97
N ARG A 146 -9.75 9.08 10.24
CA ARG A 146 -10.13 7.67 10.16
C ARG A 146 -9.81 6.95 11.47
N PRO A 147 -10.61 5.90 11.81
CA PRO A 147 -10.23 4.98 12.87
C PRO A 147 -8.85 4.39 12.58
N PRO A 148 -8.01 4.17 13.61
CA PRO A 148 -6.83 3.32 13.52
C PRO A 148 -7.11 2.02 12.78
N LEU A 149 -6.15 1.51 11.99
CA LEU A 149 -6.32 0.24 11.26
C LEU A 149 -6.64 -0.92 12.21
N ALA A 150 -6.12 -0.87 13.44
CA ALA A 150 -6.42 -1.84 14.50
C ALA A 150 -7.92 -2.02 14.75
N ASP A 151 -8.71 -0.94 14.66
CA ASP A 151 -10.13 -0.95 15.01
C ASP A 151 -10.96 -1.77 14.00
N PHE A 152 -10.46 -1.94 12.77
CA PHE A 152 -11.11 -2.80 11.77
C PHE A 152 -11.05 -4.29 12.13
N ALA A 153 -10.16 -4.71 13.05
CA ALA A 153 -10.12 -6.10 13.50
C ALA A 153 -11.44 -6.54 14.17
N GLU A 154 -12.11 -5.65 14.91
CA GLU A 154 -13.43 -5.94 15.49
C GLU A 154 -14.49 -6.07 14.38
N LEU A 155 -14.48 -5.16 13.41
CA LEU A 155 -15.39 -5.20 12.26
C LEU A 155 -15.28 -6.53 11.49
N TRP A 156 -14.06 -6.99 11.19
CA TRP A 156 -13.85 -8.25 10.47
C TRP A 156 -14.30 -9.48 11.25
N ARG A 157 -14.18 -9.43 12.58
CA ARG A 157 -14.59 -10.52 13.48
C ARG A 157 -16.10 -10.61 13.60
N ASP A 158 -16.77 -9.46 13.72
CA ASP A 158 -18.20 -9.38 13.99
C ASP A 158 -19.05 -9.46 12.72
N GLU A 159 -18.50 -9.05 11.58
CA GLU A 159 -19.17 -9.04 10.28
C GLU A 159 -18.43 -9.92 9.24
N PRO A 160 -18.47 -11.25 9.37
CA PRO A 160 -17.71 -12.17 8.50
C PRO A 160 -18.15 -12.17 7.03
N ASN A 161 -19.34 -11.66 6.72
CA ASN A 161 -19.83 -11.47 5.34
C ASN A 161 -19.08 -10.37 4.57
N ARG A 162 -18.20 -9.61 5.23
CA ARG A 162 -17.28 -8.65 4.60
C ARG A 162 -16.09 -9.30 3.93
N LEU A 163 -15.77 -10.55 4.28
CA LEU A 163 -14.77 -11.36 3.59
C LEU A 163 -15.32 -11.81 2.23
N VAL A 164 -14.70 -11.33 1.16
CA VAL A 164 -15.19 -11.53 -0.20
C VAL A 164 -14.50 -12.71 -0.88
N ALA A 165 -13.17 -12.81 -0.71
CA ALA A 165 -12.37 -13.86 -1.33
C ALA A 165 -11.09 -14.12 -0.54
N ILE A 166 -10.54 -15.32 -0.72
CA ILE A 166 -9.23 -15.71 -0.21
C ILE A 166 -8.43 -16.28 -1.38
N GLU A 167 -7.21 -15.79 -1.58
CA GLU A 167 -6.31 -16.27 -2.63
C GLU A 167 -4.91 -16.54 -2.09
N LYS A 168 -4.10 -17.25 -2.88
CA LYS A 168 -2.67 -17.44 -2.63
C LYS A 168 -1.89 -16.70 -3.70
N VAL A 169 -1.09 -15.73 -3.29
CA VAL A 169 -0.34 -14.85 -4.19
C VAL A 169 1.16 -14.91 -3.90
N PRO A 170 2.02 -14.74 -4.92
CA PRO A 170 3.47 -14.77 -4.73
C PRO A 170 4.03 -13.45 -4.17
N ALA A 171 3.25 -12.38 -4.16
CA ALA A 171 3.68 -11.04 -3.77
C ALA A 171 2.54 -10.23 -3.15
N ILE A 172 2.90 -9.23 -2.37
CA ILE A 172 2.00 -8.20 -1.85
C ILE A 172 2.03 -7.04 -2.86
N ASP A 173 1.18 -7.14 -3.88
CA ASP A 173 1.08 -6.18 -4.98
C ASP A 173 -0.37 -6.13 -5.51
N LEU A 174 -0.91 -4.92 -5.67
CA LEU A 174 -2.26 -4.64 -6.16
C LEU A 174 -2.24 -3.43 -7.09
N HIS A 175 -2.83 -3.63 -8.27
CA HIS A 175 -3.05 -2.56 -9.22
C HIS A 175 -4.40 -2.73 -9.94
N PHE A 176 -5.39 -1.95 -9.54
CA PHE A 176 -6.70 -1.95 -10.20
C PHE A 176 -7.45 -0.64 -9.99
N SER A 177 -8.50 -0.42 -10.78
CA SER A 177 -9.38 0.75 -10.66
C SER A 177 -10.81 0.33 -10.42
N TYR A 178 -11.57 1.19 -9.74
CA TYR A 178 -13.00 1.02 -9.49
C TYR A 178 -13.30 -0.32 -8.81
N ASN A 179 -14.07 -1.21 -9.42
CA ASN A 179 -14.48 -2.47 -8.81
C ASN A 179 -13.85 -3.70 -9.45
N ALA A 180 -12.75 -3.52 -10.19
CA ALA A 180 -12.20 -4.57 -11.04
C ALA A 180 -11.71 -5.82 -10.27
N LEU A 181 -11.38 -5.68 -8.98
CA LEU A 181 -10.97 -6.81 -8.13
C LEU A 181 -12.16 -7.29 -7.28
N HIS A 182 -12.64 -8.51 -7.57
CA HIS A 182 -13.77 -9.18 -6.90
C HIS A 182 -15.09 -8.38 -6.84
N GLY A 183 -15.26 -7.35 -7.66
CA GLY A 183 -16.46 -6.50 -7.61
C GLY A 183 -16.51 -5.55 -6.40
N ILE A 184 -15.43 -5.46 -5.62
CA ILE A 184 -15.34 -4.58 -4.44
C ILE A 184 -15.04 -3.15 -4.91
N PRO A 185 -15.86 -2.14 -4.57
CA PRO A 185 -15.53 -0.76 -4.88
C PRO A 185 -14.17 -0.35 -4.31
N SER A 186 -13.31 0.24 -5.13
CA SER A 186 -11.92 0.54 -4.77
C SER A 186 -11.80 1.39 -3.51
N GLN A 187 -12.70 2.35 -3.29
CA GLN A 187 -12.67 3.20 -2.10
C GLN A 187 -13.06 2.48 -0.80
N ASP A 188 -13.66 1.30 -0.92
CA ASP A 188 -14.11 0.45 0.18
C ASP A 188 -13.22 -0.79 0.31
N PHE A 189 -12.25 -0.96 -0.59
CA PHE A 189 -11.39 -2.12 -0.65
C PHE A 189 -10.43 -2.20 0.53
N ALA A 190 -10.39 -3.37 1.16
CA ALA A 190 -9.41 -3.73 2.17
C ALA A 190 -8.79 -5.09 1.85
N ALA A 191 -7.57 -5.31 2.32
CA ALA A 191 -6.90 -6.60 2.18
C ALA A 191 -5.96 -6.89 3.36
N CYS A 192 -5.93 -8.16 3.76
CA CYS A 192 -4.98 -8.69 4.72
C CYS A 192 -4.13 -9.77 4.05
N TRP A 193 -2.81 -9.60 4.04
CA TRP A 193 -1.87 -10.65 3.64
C TRP A 193 -1.25 -11.28 4.88
N ILE A 194 -1.12 -12.61 4.87
CA ILE A 194 -0.35 -13.36 5.86
C ILE A 194 0.57 -14.36 5.14
N GLY A 195 1.82 -14.44 5.57
CA GLY A 195 2.78 -15.40 5.03
C GLY A 195 4.02 -15.55 5.90
N THR A 196 4.93 -16.40 5.46
CA THR A 196 6.20 -16.65 6.15
C THR A 196 7.35 -16.05 5.35
N LEU A 197 8.04 -15.07 5.95
CA LEU A 197 9.27 -14.49 5.44
C LEU A 197 10.47 -15.29 5.94
N THR A 198 11.18 -15.94 5.02
CA THR A 198 12.42 -16.69 5.33
C THR A 198 13.65 -15.79 5.16
N ILE A 199 14.35 -15.52 6.26
CA ILE A 199 15.62 -14.80 6.28
C ILE A 199 16.75 -15.83 6.34
N ARG A 200 17.72 -15.72 5.42
CA ARG A 200 18.86 -16.65 5.34
C ARG A 200 20.16 -16.07 5.88
N GLU A 201 20.26 -14.74 5.93
CA GLU A 201 21.49 -14.03 6.29
C GLU A 201 21.14 -12.93 7.30
N ALA A 202 21.92 -12.86 8.37
CA ALA A 202 21.78 -11.79 9.36
C ALA A 202 22.12 -10.45 8.71
N ALA A 203 21.17 -9.52 8.67
CA ALA A 203 21.35 -8.20 8.08
C ALA A 203 20.21 -7.23 8.44
N THR A 204 20.42 -5.96 8.11
CA THR A 204 19.32 -4.99 8.03
C THR A 204 18.51 -5.26 6.76
N TYR A 205 17.20 -5.40 6.91
CA TYR A 205 16.22 -5.48 5.84
C TYR A 205 15.36 -4.22 5.84
N GLU A 206 15.11 -3.68 4.65
CA GLU A 206 14.29 -2.50 4.43
C GLU A 206 12.90 -2.91 3.93
N PHE A 207 11.87 -2.53 4.68
CA PHE A 207 10.47 -2.66 4.30
C PHE A 207 9.96 -1.32 3.78
N THR A 208 9.60 -1.28 2.50
CA THR A 208 9.12 -0.06 1.83
C THR A 208 7.70 -0.28 1.32
N PRO A 209 6.68 0.34 1.94
CA PRO A 209 5.35 0.36 1.39
C PRO A 209 5.27 1.39 0.25
N ASP A 210 4.70 0.99 -0.88
CA ASP A 210 4.26 1.89 -1.94
C ASP A 210 2.74 1.99 -1.87
N LEU A 211 2.22 3.09 -1.33
CA LEU A 211 0.78 3.35 -1.27
C LEU A 211 0.45 4.79 -1.67
N SER A 212 -0.77 4.98 -2.17
CA SER A 212 -1.33 6.29 -2.52
C SER A 212 -2.80 6.32 -2.12
N TRP A 213 -3.23 7.38 -1.41
CA TRP A 213 -4.60 7.56 -0.91
C TRP A 213 -5.16 6.36 -0.14
N ALA A 214 -4.33 5.77 0.72
CA ALA A 214 -4.62 4.56 1.47
C ALA A 214 -3.96 4.60 2.86
N SER A 215 -4.29 3.61 3.69
CA SER A 215 -3.58 3.32 4.94
C SER A 215 -3.07 1.89 4.93
N ALA A 216 -1.90 1.67 5.52
CA ALA A 216 -1.37 0.33 5.68
C ALA A 216 -0.70 0.15 7.05
N ARG A 217 -0.65 -1.11 7.49
CA ARG A 217 0.10 -1.54 8.66
C ARG A 217 0.90 -2.79 8.31
N ILE A 218 2.18 -2.83 8.67
CA ILE A 218 3.08 -3.96 8.42
C ILE A 218 3.51 -4.52 9.78
N LEU A 219 3.20 -5.79 10.02
CA LEU A 219 3.54 -6.51 11.24
C LEU A 219 4.49 -7.67 10.92
N LEU A 220 5.57 -7.79 11.68
CA LEU A 220 6.50 -8.93 11.60
C LEU A 220 6.58 -9.61 12.96
N ASN A 221 6.15 -10.87 13.07
CA ASN A 221 5.90 -11.54 14.36
C ASN A 221 5.10 -10.65 15.32
N ARG A 222 4.05 -9.99 14.80
CA ARG A 222 3.23 -8.98 15.51
C ARG A 222 3.93 -7.67 15.89
N HIS A 223 5.22 -7.51 15.64
CA HIS A 223 5.91 -6.24 15.83
C HIS A 223 5.54 -5.28 14.72
N ARG A 224 5.00 -4.12 15.07
CA ARG A 224 4.54 -3.13 14.12
C ARG A 224 5.71 -2.33 13.57
N LEU A 225 6.15 -2.72 12.38
CA LEU A 225 7.22 -2.05 11.64
C LEU A 225 6.73 -0.72 11.07
N PHE A 226 5.52 -0.71 10.51
CA PHE A 226 4.93 0.45 9.86
C PHE A 226 3.45 0.56 10.21
N GLU A 227 2.96 1.77 10.42
CA GLU A 227 1.53 2.11 10.40
C GLU A 227 1.39 3.57 9.96
N GLY A 228 0.65 3.80 8.88
CA GLY A 228 0.50 5.13 8.35
C GLY A 228 -0.39 5.22 7.13
N SER A 229 -0.74 6.45 6.79
CA SER A 229 -1.55 6.80 5.62
C SER A 229 -0.75 7.67 4.67
N ASN A 230 -0.78 7.35 3.37
CA ASN A 230 -0.10 8.10 2.30
C ASN A 230 1.41 8.30 2.49
N GLN A 231 2.05 7.45 3.29
CA GLN A 231 3.47 7.51 3.60
C GLN A 231 4.21 6.38 2.90
N LYS A 232 5.32 6.71 2.22
CA LYS A 232 6.20 5.74 1.55
C LYS A 232 7.52 5.58 2.32
N GLU A 233 7.44 5.62 3.64
CA GLU A 233 8.62 5.59 4.51
C GLU A 233 9.21 4.18 4.55
N THR A 234 10.50 4.07 4.26
CA THR A 234 11.23 2.82 4.39
C THR A 234 11.58 2.56 5.86
N VAL A 235 11.22 1.39 6.35
CA VAL A 235 11.50 0.96 7.72
C VAL A 235 12.65 -0.07 7.71
N PRO A 236 13.82 0.27 8.28
CA PRO A 236 14.94 -0.66 8.38
C PRO A 236 14.86 -1.51 9.65
N VAL A 237 14.95 -2.84 9.55
CA VAL A 237 14.96 -3.75 10.70
C VAL A 237 16.10 -4.76 10.59
N TRP A 238 16.87 -4.95 11.65
CA TRP A 238 17.84 -6.04 11.71
C TRP A 238 17.15 -7.37 11.99
N LEU A 239 17.40 -8.37 11.13
CA LEU A 239 16.85 -9.72 11.26
C LEU A 239 17.99 -10.75 11.29
N GLU A 240 17.83 -11.76 12.12
CA GLU A 240 18.68 -12.95 12.15
C GLU A 240 18.14 -14.00 11.17
N PRO A 241 18.92 -15.03 10.78
CA PRO A 241 18.42 -16.14 9.98
C PRO A 241 17.27 -16.85 10.69
N GLY A 242 16.16 -17.06 10.00
CA GLY A 242 14.96 -17.66 10.58
C GLY A 242 13.70 -17.45 9.75
N GLU A 243 12.58 -17.90 10.30
CA GLU A 243 11.25 -17.71 9.73
C GLU A 243 10.48 -16.69 10.56
N TYR A 244 9.85 -15.74 9.88
CA TYR A 244 9.09 -14.67 10.50
C TYR A 244 7.69 -14.63 9.89
N ALA A 245 6.66 -14.58 10.73
CA ALA A 245 5.29 -14.34 10.28
C ALA A 245 5.16 -12.88 9.83
N LEU A 246 4.90 -12.67 8.54
CA LEU A 246 4.67 -11.35 7.97
C LEU A 246 3.17 -11.16 7.73
N GLU A 247 2.61 -10.11 8.31
CA GLU A 247 1.26 -9.65 8.07
C GLU A 247 1.29 -8.23 7.50
N VAL A 248 0.46 -8.00 6.48
CA VAL A 248 0.23 -6.67 5.92
C VAL A 248 -1.26 -6.41 5.86
N GLU A 249 -1.68 -5.29 6.41
CA GLU A 249 -3.05 -4.83 6.42
C GLU A 249 -3.14 -3.57 5.57
N TYR A 250 -4.16 -3.49 4.72
CA TYR A 250 -4.34 -2.41 3.78
C TYR A 250 -5.80 -1.98 3.71
N LEU A 251 -6.03 -0.67 3.73
CA LEU A 251 -7.33 -0.05 3.53
C LEU A 251 -7.19 1.05 2.48
N ASN A 252 -7.87 0.89 1.35
CA ASN A 252 -7.90 1.90 0.31
C ASN A 252 -9.03 2.90 0.52
N ASN A 253 -8.81 4.13 0.04
CA ASN A 253 -9.73 5.25 0.25
C ASN A 253 -9.97 6.07 -1.03
N TRP A 254 -9.64 5.49 -2.18
CA TRP A 254 -9.68 6.18 -3.47
C TRP A 254 -10.30 5.29 -4.54
N HIS A 255 -10.76 5.90 -5.63
CA HIS A 255 -11.39 5.18 -6.74
C HIS A 255 -10.37 4.35 -7.58
N THR A 256 -9.08 4.44 -7.26
CA THR A 256 -8.04 3.51 -7.74
C THR A 256 -7.28 2.90 -6.57
N THR A 257 -6.79 1.69 -6.77
CA THR A 257 -5.97 0.95 -5.82
C THR A 257 -4.59 0.73 -6.43
N ASN A 258 -3.57 1.23 -5.73
CA ASN A 258 -2.17 0.98 -6.08
C ASN A 258 -1.39 0.76 -4.79
N PHE A 259 -0.98 -0.49 -4.55
CA PHE A 259 -0.33 -0.87 -3.31
C PHE A 259 0.71 -1.96 -3.56
N ALA A 260 1.91 -1.79 -3.00
CA ALA A 260 2.90 -2.86 -2.91
C ALA A 260 3.70 -2.75 -1.63
N VAL A 261 4.29 -3.87 -1.19
CA VAL A 261 5.33 -3.88 -0.16
C VAL A 261 6.60 -4.47 -0.74
N HIS A 262 7.67 -3.66 -0.74
CA HIS A 262 8.98 -4.10 -1.16
C HIS A 262 9.83 -4.42 0.07
N ILE A 263 10.48 -5.59 0.04
CA ILE A 263 11.39 -6.05 1.08
C ILE A 263 12.73 -6.32 0.42
N LYS A 264 13.79 -5.67 0.91
CA LYS A 264 15.14 -5.87 0.39
C LYS A 264 16.15 -5.89 1.51
N LYS A 265 17.21 -6.67 1.35
CA LYS A 265 18.39 -6.58 2.21
C LYS A 265 19.08 -5.23 1.94
N ALA A 266 19.41 -4.48 2.98
CA ALA A 266 20.18 -3.25 2.84
C ALA A 266 21.58 -3.57 2.28
N THR A 267 22.04 -2.75 1.33
CA THR A 267 23.41 -2.84 0.82
C THR A 267 24.34 -2.11 1.81
N PRO A 268 25.50 -2.67 2.17
CA PRO A 268 26.50 -1.96 2.97
C PRO A 268 27.04 -0.70 2.29
#